data_AF-A0A1F7G9L3-F1
#
_entry.id   AF-A0A1F7G9L3-F1
#
_cell.length_a   1.000
_cell.length_b   1.000
_cell.length_c   1.000
_cell.angle_alpha   90.00
_cell.angle_beta   90.00
_cell.angle_gamma   90.00
#
_symmetry.space_group_name_H-M   'P 1'
#
loop_
_entity.id
_entity.type
_entity.pdbx_description
1 polymer ?
#
loop_
_entity_poly.entity_id
_entity_poly.type
_entity_poly.pdbx_seq_one_letter_code
_entity_poly.pdbx_strand_id
1 'polypeptide(L)'
;MKHKTSKKPKRSIFRRRNMALLLLITFYLIVNIVSSQIISPLFFKLINEDKNTVTGFLTRIKSLADFSRYLQINKKIYGEGIEIEVFAEDVKRKQKIAEFEALLSKNSRPRDILYNLYLLYNEEGDGTKAMDYLRKAKEVDPALK
;
A
#
# COMPACT_ATOMS: atom_id res chain seq x y z
N MET A 1 -0.18 63.96 -56.30
CA MET A 1 -0.48 62.63 -55.73
C MET A 1 0.54 62.28 -54.66
N LYS A 2 0.17 62.28 -53.37
CA LYS A 2 0.97 61.64 -52.30
C LYS A 2 0.01 60.85 -51.42
N HIS A 3 0.04 59.52 -51.56
CA HIS A 3 -0.70 58.58 -50.73
C HIS A 3 -0.14 58.61 -49.30
N LYS A 4 -0.98 58.99 -48.31
CA LYS A 4 -0.71 58.75 -46.89
C LYS A 4 -1.01 57.28 -46.59
N THR A 5 0.03 56.49 -46.32
CA THR A 5 -0.13 55.14 -45.78
C THR A 5 -0.42 55.22 -44.27
N SER A 6 -1.64 54.88 -43.90
CA SER A 6 -2.11 54.79 -42.52
C SER A 6 -1.45 53.58 -41.84
N LYS A 7 -0.47 53.83 -40.96
CA LYS A 7 0.07 52.82 -40.03
C LYS A 7 -0.66 52.91 -38.68
N LYS A 8 -1.61 52.01 -38.43
CA LYS A 8 -2.07 51.64 -37.07
C LYS A 8 -2.47 50.16 -37.05
N PRO A 9 -2.37 49.43 -35.91
CA PRO A 9 -1.61 49.72 -34.69
C PRO A 9 -0.88 48.47 -34.11
N LYS A 10 0.39 48.64 -33.68
CA LYS A 10 1.13 47.66 -32.85
C LYS A 10 0.42 47.30 -31.51
N ARG A 11 -0.58 48.08 -31.08
CA ARG A 11 -1.34 47.88 -29.83
C ARG A 11 -2.28 46.65 -29.84
N SER A 12 -2.80 46.20 -30.98
CA SER A 12 -3.74 45.06 -31.00
C SER A 12 -3.03 43.71 -30.84
N ILE A 13 -1.82 43.58 -31.40
CA ILE A 13 -0.96 42.39 -31.28
C ILE A 13 -0.51 42.22 -29.82
N PHE A 14 -0.15 43.32 -29.15
CA PHE A 14 0.22 43.31 -27.73
C PHE A 14 -0.92 42.84 -26.82
N ARG A 15 -2.17 43.29 -27.10
CA ARG A 15 -3.37 42.82 -26.37
C ARG A 15 -3.64 41.33 -26.59
N ARG A 16 -3.53 40.82 -27.82
CA ARG A 16 -3.72 39.38 -28.12
C ARG A 16 -2.67 38.50 -27.42
N ARG A 17 -1.41 38.93 -27.42
CA ARG A 17 -0.32 38.22 -26.74
C ARG A 17 -0.55 38.13 -25.22
N ASN A 18 -0.96 39.25 -24.61
CA ASN A 18 -1.25 39.28 -23.17
C ASN A 18 -2.47 38.41 -22.82
N MET A 19 -3.48 38.36 -23.70
CA MET A 19 -4.66 37.51 -23.51
C MET A 19 -4.34 36.02 -23.62
N ALA A 20 -3.48 35.63 -24.58
CA ALA A 20 -2.99 34.26 -24.70
C ALA A 20 -2.15 33.83 -23.47
N LEU A 21 -1.28 34.71 -22.96
CA LEU A 21 -0.53 34.46 -21.73
C LEU A 21 -1.46 34.27 -20.53
N LEU A 22 -2.51 35.10 -20.42
CA LEU A 22 -3.48 35.02 -19.33
C LEU A 22 -4.26 33.70 -19.38
N LEU A 23 -4.66 33.25 -20.58
CA LEU A 23 -5.30 31.94 -20.78
C LEU A 23 -4.37 30.77 -20.39
N LEU A 24 -3.09 30.84 -20.75
CA LEU A 24 -2.10 29.81 -20.38
C LEU A 24 -1.90 29.75 -18.86
N ILE A 25 -1.82 30.90 -18.20
CA ILE A 25 -1.71 30.96 -16.73
C ILE A 25 -2.97 30.38 -16.08
N THR A 26 -4.16 30.76 -16.55
CA THR A 26 -5.42 30.23 -16.02
C THR A 26 -5.50 28.72 -16.21
N PHE A 27 -5.13 28.22 -17.39
CA PHE A 27 -5.09 26.78 -17.66
C PHE A 27 -4.12 26.06 -16.73
N TYR A 28 -2.91 26.58 -16.58
CA TYR A 28 -1.91 26.03 -15.65
C TYR A 28 -2.44 25.97 -14.21
N LEU A 29 -3.09 27.04 -13.74
CA LEU A 29 -3.66 27.08 -12.39
C LEU A 29 -4.79 26.05 -12.22
N ILE A 30 -5.66 25.88 -13.22
CA ILE A 30 -6.73 24.86 -13.18
C ILE A 30 -6.11 23.46 -13.09
N VAL A 31 -5.13 23.15 -13.93
CA VAL A 31 -4.43 21.85 -13.88
C VAL A 31 -3.78 21.63 -12.52
N ASN A 32 -3.14 22.65 -11.95
CA ASN A 32 -2.49 22.55 -10.65
C ASN A 32 -3.50 22.25 -9.52
N ILE A 33 -4.62 22.99 -9.50
CA ILE A 33 -5.71 22.80 -8.52
C ILE A 33 -6.30 21.40 -8.65
N VAL A 34 -6.67 20.96 -9.86
CA VAL A 34 -7.21 19.62 -10.09
C VAL A 34 -6.19 18.55 -9.69
N SER A 35 -4.92 18.71 -10.04
CA SER A 35 -3.86 17.76 -9.67
C SER A 35 -3.70 17.65 -8.15
N SER A 36 -3.79 18.78 -7.43
CA SER A 36 -3.71 18.77 -5.96
C SER A 36 -4.83 17.98 -5.29
N GLN A 37 -6.02 17.94 -5.91
CA GLN A 37 -7.18 17.22 -5.38
C GLN A 37 -7.08 15.70 -5.61
N ILE A 38 -6.20 15.26 -6.50
CA ILE A 38 -5.96 13.84 -6.82
C ILE A 38 -4.97 13.19 -5.84
N ILE A 39 -4.27 13.98 -5.01
CA ILE A 39 -3.35 13.45 -4.01
C ILE A 39 -4.13 12.60 -3.00
N SER A 40 -3.72 11.35 -2.83
CA SER A 40 -4.40 10.41 -1.93
C SER A 40 -4.44 10.95 -0.49
N PRO A 41 -5.59 10.93 0.20
CA PRO A 41 -5.68 11.24 1.62
C PRO A 41 -4.73 10.41 2.49
N LEU A 42 -4.33 9.21 2.04
CA LEU A 42 -3.36 8.36 2.73
C LEU A 42 -1.98 9.01 2.82
N PHE A 43 -1.57 9.77 1.81
CA PHE A 43 -0.30 10.49 1.82
C PHE A 43 -0.27 11.53 2.94
N PHE A 44 -1.35 12.30 3.09
CA PHE A 44 -1.47 13.28 4.17
C PHE A 44 -1.50 12.61 5.55
N LYS A 45 -2.18 11.48 5.70
CA LYS A 45 -2.15 10.71 6.96
C LYS A 45 -0.76 10.19 7.28
N LEU A 46 0.00 9.73 6.28
CA LEU A 46 1.37 9.27 6.44
C LEU A 46 2.31 10.42 6.85
N ILE A 47 2.13 11.61 6.27
CA ILE A 47 2.89 12.82 6.64
C ILE A 47 2.50 13.34 8.02
N ASN A 48 1.22 13.30 8.37
CA ASN A 48 0.72 13.76 9.67
C ASN A 48 0.99 12.77 10.81
N GLU A 49 1.90 11.82 10.58
CA GLU A 49 2.33 10.84 11.57
C GLU A 49 1.18 10.01 12.18
N ASP A 50 0.15 9.71 11.38
CA ASP A 50 -0.91 8.79 11.83
C ASP A 50 -0.33 7.37 11.95
N LYS A 51 -0.05 6.97 13.19
CA LYS A 51 0.59 5.70 13.52
C LYS A 51 -0.10 4.49 12.91
N ASN A 52 -1.43 4.48 12.86
CA ASN A 52 -2.21 3.39 12.27
C ASN A 52 -1.98 3.28 10.76
N THR A 53 -1.97 4.40 10.05
CA THR A 53 -1.68 4.47 8.62
C THR A 53 -0.24 4.04 8.34
N VAL A 54 0.72 4.51 9.14
CA VAL A 54 2.13 4.11 9.03
C VAL A 54 2.29 2.60 9.24
N THR A 55 1.66 2.04 10.28
CA THR A 55 1.67 0.60 10.54
C THR A 55 1.13 -0.16 9.34
N GLY A 56 -0.03 0.23 8.82
CA GLY A 56 -0.63 -0.40 7.65
C GLY A 56 0.23 -0.30 6.39
N PHE A 57 0.92 0.82 6.20
CA PHE A 57 1.91 0.99 5.13
C PHE A 57 3.08 0.02 5.30
N LEU A 58 3.71 0.02 6.47
CA LEU A 58 4.85 -0.85 6.81
C LEU A 58 4.50 -2.33 6.66
N THR A 59 3.31 -2.75 7.14
CA THR A 59 2.82 -4.12 7.00
C THR A 59 2.70 -4.56 5.53
N ARG A 60 2.28 -3.66 4.62
CA ARG A 60 2.13 -3.98 3.19
C ARG A 60 3.46 -4.09 2.45
N ILE A 61 4.48 -3.36 2.90
CA ILE A 61 5.78 -3.33 2.26
C ILE A 61 6.79 -4.31 2.88
N LYS A 62 6.39 -5.15 3.84
CA LYS A 62 7.29 -6.09 4.56
C LYS A 62 8.15 -6.96 3.65
N SER A 63 7.67 -7.31 2.46
CA SER A 63 8.38 -8.13 1.48
C SER A 63 9.34 -7.35 0.58
N LEU A 64 9.34 -6.02 0.64
CA LEU A 64 10.19 -5.16 -0.19
C LEU A 64 11.56 -4.96 0.47
N ALA A 65 12.61 -4.86 -0.36
CA ALA A 65 13.99 -4.70 0.11
C ALA A 65 14.18 -3.46 1.02
N ASP A 66 13.45 -2.38 0.75
CA ASP A 66 13.56 -1.13 1.51
C ASP A 66 12.81 -1.15 2.86
N PHE A 67 12.06 -2.21 3.16
CA PHE A 67 11.25 -2.28 4.39
C PHE A 67 12.06 -1.95 5.65
N SER A 68 13.25 -2.55 5.79
CA SER A 68 14.12 -2.32 6.95
C SER A 68 14.44 -0.84 7.14
N ARG A 69 14.74 -0.13 6.05
CA ARG A 69 14.99 1.31 6.09
C ARG A 69 13.76 2.09 6.56
N TYR A 70 12.59 1.80 6.00
CA TYR A 70 11.35 2.48 6.39
C TYR A 70 10.97 2.20 7.84
N LEU A 71 11.12 0.96 8.31
CA LEU A 71 10.88 0.60 9.69
C LEU A 71 11.80 1.39 10.63
N GLN A 72 13.11 1.45 10.36
CA GLN A 72 14.07 2.18 11.18
C GLN A 72 13.78 3.69 11.26
N ILE A 73 13.32 4.30 10.17
CA ILE A 73 12.90 5.71 10.18
C ILE A 73 11.71 5.89 11.12
N ASN A 74 10.70 5.03 11.01
CA ASN A 74 9.49 5.14 11.82
C ASN A 74 9.71 4.76 13.29
N LYS A 75 10.65 3.87 13.61
CA LYS A 75 11.06 3.58 14.99
C LYS A 75 11.60 4.82 15.72
N LYS A 76 12.24 5.75 15.01
CA LYS A 76 12.70 7.01 15.60
C LYS A 76 11.56 7.96 15.97
N ILE A 77 10.40 7.83 15.30
CA ILE A 77 9.21 8.67 15.51
C ILE A 77 8.30 8.06 16.59
N TYR A 78 8.00 6.75 16.48
CA TYR A 78 7.01 6.07 17.32
C TYR A 78 7.60 5.13 18.38
N GLY A 79 8.93 5.00 18.43
CA GLY A 79 9.63 4.05 19.29
C GLY A 79 9.52 2.60 18.82
N GLU A 80 9.98 1.68 19.68
CA GLU A 80 10.01 0.23 19.42
C GLU A 80 8.62 -0.39 19.23
N GLY A 81 7.56 0.24 19.76
CA GLY A 81 6.19 -0.28 19.67
C GLY A 81 5.66 -0.42 18.24
N ILE A 82 6.15 0.37 17.28
CA ILE A 82 5.73 0.27 15.88
C ILE A 82 6.11 -1.08 15.27
N GLU A 83 7.27 -1.62 15.65
CA GLU A 83 7.72 -2.92 15.15
C GLU A 83 6.81 -4.04 15.66
N ILE A 84 6.44 -3.99 16.94
CA ILE A 84 5.50 -4.94 17.54
C ILE A 84 4.17 -4.94 16.77
N GLU A 85 3.63 -3.75 16.45
CA GLU A 85 2.37 -3.62 15.72
C GLU A 85 2.47 -4.13 14.28
N VAL A 86 3.57 -3.82 13.58
CA VAL A 86 3.81 -4.27 12.20
C VAL A 86 3.89 -5.79 12.08
N PHE A 87 4.45 -6.45 13.11
CA PHE A 87 4.63 -7.90 13.17
C PHE A 87 3.58 -8.64 14.00
N ALA A 88 2.60 -7.95 14.60
CA ALA A 88 1.63 -8.54 15.52
C ALA A 88 0.87 -9.73 14.91
N GLU A 89 0.40 -9.59 13.67
CA GLU A 89 -0.31 -10.67 12.96
C GLU A 89 0.60 -11.86 12.63
N ASP A 90 1.89 -11.64 12.36
CA ASP A 90 2.84 -12.73 12.10
C ASP A 90 3.11 -13.52 13.38
N VAL A 91 3.24 -12.83 14.51
CA VAL A 91 3.41 -13.45 15.83
C VAL A 91 2.17 -14.29 16.19
N LYS A 92 0.97 -13.71 16.04
CA LYS A 92 -0.29 -14.44 16.30
C LYS A 92 -0.43 -15.66 15.40
N ARG A 93 -0.07 -15.55 14.11
CA ARG A 93 -0.11 -16.67 13.16
C ARG A 93 0.82 -17.80 13.59
N LYS A 94 2.06 -17.48 13.98
CA LYS A 94 3.01 -18.48 14.50
C LYS A 94 2.54 -19.15 15.78
N GLN A 95 1.93 -18.40 16.70
CA GLN A 95 1.33 -18.96 17.90
C GLN A 95 0.20 -19.94 17.58
N LYS A 96 -0.70 -19.58 16.66
CA LYS A 96 -1.78 -20.48 16.19
C LYS A 96 -1.26 -21.72 15.50
N ILE A 97 -0.21 -21.60 14.68
CA ILE A 97 0.45 -22.75 14.06
C ILE A 97 0.96 -23.71 15.14
N ALA A 98 1.69 -23.19 16.13
CA ALA A 98 2.21 -24.00 17.23
C ALA A 98 1.09 -24.68 18.05
N GLU A 99 -0.02 -23.98 18.29
CA GLU A 99 -1.20 -24.54 18.96
C GLU A 99 -1.81 -25.68 18.15
N PHE A 100 -2.03 -25.49 16.85
CA PHE A 100 -2.59 -26.54 15.99
C PHE A 100 -1.66 -27.74 15.83
N GLU A 101 -0.35 -27.54 15.75
CA GLU A 101 0.63 -28.63 15.73
C GLU A 101 0.59 -29.44 17.05
N ALA A 102 0.47 -28.75 18.19
CA ALA A 102 0.29 -29.40 19.48
C ALA A 102 -1.05 -30.16 19.57
N LEU A 103 -2.15 -29.62 19.03
CA LEU A 103 -3.44 -30.31 18.99
C LEU A 103 -3.39 -31.56 18.09
N LEU A 104 -2.74 -31.46 16.94
CA LEU A 104 -2.56 -32.59 16.02
C LEU A 104 -1.84 -33.76 16.71
N SER A 105 -0.86 -33.46 17.56
CA SER A 105 -0.14 -34.49 18.34
C SER A 105 -1.00 -35.23 19.37
N LYS A 106 -2.17 -34.68 19.73
CA LYS A 106 -3.07 -35.21 20.78
C LYS A 106 -4.30 -35.96 20.23
N ASN A 107 -4.29 -36.34 18.95
CA ASN A 107 -5.38 -37.09 18.27
C ASN A 107 -6.75 -36.38 18.24
N SER A 108 -6.79 -35.04 18.31
CA SER A 108 -8.02 -34.29 18.01
C SER A 108 -8.26 -34.22 16.49
N ARG A 109 -9.54 -34.23 16.08
CA ARG A 109 -10.07 -34.15 14.70
C ARG A 109 -9.02 -33.68 13.65
N PRO A 110 -8.27 -34.63 13.04
CA PRO A 110 -7.06 -34.27 12.31
C PRO A 110 -7.37 -33.49 11.03
N ARG A 111 -8.48 -33.78 10.35
CA ARG A 111 -8.89 -33.10 9.12
C ARG A 111 -8.89 -31.57 9.24
N ASP A 112 -9.68 -31.04 10.18
CA ASP A 112 -9.90 -29.59 10.31
C ASP A 112 -8.61 -28.88 10.76
N ILE A 113 -7.84 -29.54 11.64
CA ILE A 113 -6.55 -29.03 12.10
C ILE A 113 -5.53 -28.99 10.95
N LEU A 114 -5.43 -30.06 10.17
CA LEU A 114 -4.55 -30.14 9.01
C LEU A 114 -4.93 -29.08 7.96
N TYR A 115 -6.22 -28.86 7.72
CA TYR A 115 -6.66 -27.81 6.79
C TYR A 115 -6.38 -26.39 7.32
N ASN A 116 -6.58 -26.15 8.63
CA ASN A 116 -6.22 -24.87 9.24
C ASN A 116 -4.71 -24.60 9.19
N LEU A 117 -3.88 -25.63 9.40
CA LEU A 117 -2.44 -25.53 9.23
C LEU A 117 -2.07 -25.20 7.79
N TYR A 118 -2.73 -25.82 6.80
CA TYR A 118 -2.56 -25.45 5.40
C TYR A 118 -2.83 -23.95 5.16
N LEU A 119 -3.96 -23.43 5.64
CA LEU A 119 -4.32 -22.01 5.46
C LEU A 119 -3.29 -21.08 6.09
N LEU A 120 -2.87 -21.37 7.34
CA LEU A 120 -1.91 -20.54 8.07
C LEU A 120 -0.53 -20.54 7.41
N TYR A 121 -0.02 -21.70 6.97
CA TYR A 121 1.26 -21.75 6.26
C TYR A 121 1.19 -21.11 4.87
N ASN A 122 0.03 -21.19 4.19
CA ASN A 122 -0.19 -20.49 2.93
C ASN A 122 -0.19 -18.97 3.11
N GLU A 123 -0.81 -18.47 4.17
CA GLU A 123 -0.76 -17.05 4.55
C GLU A 123 0.64 -16.59 4.99
N GLU A 124 1.44 -17.47 5.59
CA GLU A 124 2.85 -17.18 5.95
C GLU A 124 3.77 -17.14 4.72
N GLY A 125 3.33 -17.71 3.58
CA GLY A 125 4.13 -17.84 2.37
C GLY A 125 5.00 -19.10 2.32
N ASP A 126 4.89 -20.00 3.31
CA ASP A 126 5.53 -21.31 3.29
C ASP A 126 4.68 -22.30 2.47
N GLY A 127 4.76 -22.16 1.15
CA GLY A 127 4.01 -23.01 0.22
C GLY A 127 4.35 -24.49 0.35
N THR A 128 5.58 -24.83 0.74
CA THR A 128 6.01 -26.22 0.91
C THR A 128 5.27 -26.88 2.07
N LYS A 129 5.28 -26.26 3.26
CA LYS A 129 4.53 -26.78 4.41
C LYS A 129 3.03 -26.73 4.18
N ALA A 130 2.54 -25.65 3.57
CA ALA A 130 1.12 -25.52 3.25
C ALA A 130 0.63 -26.72 2.41
N MET A 131 1.33 -27.05 1.33
CA MET A 131 0.95 -28.19 0.48
C MET A 131 1.08 -29.54 1.20
N ASP A 132 2.08 -29.71 2.06
CA ASP A 132 2.21 -30.93 2.86
C ASP A 132 1.00 -31.15 3.79
N TYR A 133 0.56 -30.10 4.48
CA TYR A 133 -0.62 -30.17 5.34
C TYR A 133 -1.92 -30.35 4.56
N LEU A 134 -2.06 -29.74 3.38
CA LEU A 134 -3.22 -29.95 2.51
C LEU A 134 -3.30 -31.41 2.03
N ARG A 135 -2.17 -32.00 1.65
CA ARG A 135 -2.10 -33.41 1.26
C ARG A 135 -2.57 -34.32 2.40
N LYS A 136 -2.04 -34.12 3.61
CA LYS A 136 -2.47 -34.86 4.80
C LYS A 136 -3.95 -34.67 5.10
N ALA A 137 -4.49 -33.46 4.94
CA ALA A 137 -5.92 -33.21 5.12
C ALA A 137 -6.77 -34.02 4.13
N LYS A 138 -6.34 -34.12 2.87
CA LYS A 138 -7.01 -34.90 1.81
C LYS A 138 -6.89 -36.41 2.00
N GLU A 139 -5.82 -36.89 2.65
CA GLU A 139 -5.71 -38.30 3.05
C GLU A 139 -6.76 -38.68 4.10
N VAL A 140 -7.11 -37.74 5.00
CA VAL A 140 -8.15 -37.94 6.01
C VAL A 140 -9.56 -37.75 5.43
N ASP A 141 -9.76 -36.75 4.56
CA ASP A 141 -11.01 -36.48 3.86
C ASP A 141 -10.77 -36.14 2.38
N PRO A 142 -10.89 -37.12 1.47
CA PRO A 142 -10.70 -36.91 0.03
C PRO A 142 -11.70 -35.95 -0.61
N ALA A 143 -12.82 -35.61 0.06
CA ALA A 143 -13.82 -34.68 -0.46
C ALA A 143 -13.43 -33.20 -0.28
N LEU A 144 -12.31 -32.91 0.40
CA LEU A 144 -11.74 -31.56 0.45
C LEU A 144 -11.43 -31.04 -0.96
N LYS A 145 -12.07 -29.93 -1.34
CA LYS A 145 -11.80 -29.22 -2.60
C LYS A 145 -10.61 -28.28 -2.43
#